data_AF-A0AAP9RFD7-F1
#
_entry.id   AF-A0AAP9RFD7-F1
#
_cell.length_a   1.000
_cell.length_b   1.000
_cell.length_c   1.000
_cell.angle_alpha   90.00
_cell.angle_beta   90.00
_cell.angle_gamma   90.00
#
_symmetry.space_group_name_H-M   'P 1'
#
loop_
_entity.id
_entity.type
_entity.pdbx_description
1 polymer ?
#
loop_
_entity_poly.entity_id
_entity_poly.type
_entity_poly.pdbx_seq_one_letter_code
_entity_poly.pdbx_strand_id
1 'polypeptide(L)'
;MFDTENIPQLIKTYKEKWEEFRQVLVNKELKDIDLERLKKETFLSVIDNMLKYEKDNELIKVPFSKLYRDYTFCRATKIDKDRDIEPLPFKRFLPNKQYINDDNRFSPKNVEYLYLACNEKIIEERNYKYIEEVALKEVRAKKGEVYGVCKFRIPEKLNGSDKNIINLTISDNKSIDEIQEEFIKEYKKIRNYLTIYATEEQKKQQYKATEIFVLKIYFYFMSQELFKPVKSDDKSNQYVPFHCIAKYFKQLGYDGIMYKSTVCNNRHGKNIVLFDKYYAEPFEYRLLIKE
;
A
#
# COMPACT_ATOMS: atom_id res chain seq x y z
N MET A 1 -12.21 -29.82 -4.03
CA MET A 1 -11.36 -29.92 -2.82
C MET A 1 -10.06 -29.20 -3.13
N PHE A 2 -9.62 -28.23 -2.32
CA PHE A 2 -8.36 -27.53 -2.57
C PHE A 2 -7.19 -28.47 -2.24
N ASP A 3 -6.25 -28.57 -3.18
CA ASP A 3 -5.07 -29.43 -3.07
C ASP A 3 -3.87 -28.64 -2.57
N THR A 4 -3.42 -28.98 -1.37
CA THR A 4 -2.27 -28.32 -0.72
C THR A 4 -0.93 -28.67 -1.37
N GLU A 5 -0.83 -29.80 -2.09
CA GLU A 5 0.41 -30.18 -2.79
C GLU A 5 0.67 -29.28 -4.01
N ASN A 6 -0.39 -28.67 -4.56
CA ASN A 6 -0.33 -27.76 -5.70
C ASN A 6 -0.04 -26.30 -5.34
N ILE A 7 0.18 -25.97 -4.06
CA ILE A 7 0.47 -24.59 -3.62
C ILE A 7 1.70 -23.97 -4.34
N PRO A 8 2.84 -24.67 -4.49
CA PRO A 8 3.99 -24.10 -5.20
C PRO A 8 3.66 -23.72 -6.65
N GLN A 9 2.85 -24.53 -7.33
CA GLN A 9 2.41 -24.25 -8.70
C GLN A 9 1.41 -23.09 -8.75
N LEU A 10 0.51 -22.96 -7.76
CA LEU A 10 -0.38 -21.80 -7.61
C LEU A 10 0.42 -20.49 -7.46
N ILE A 11 1.43 -20.51 -6.58
CA ILE A 11 2.34 -19.38 -6.35
C ILE A 11 3.08 -18.99 -7.63
N LYS A 12 3.58 -19.98 -8.37
CA LYS A 12 4.24 -19.76 -9.67
C LYS A 12 3.29 -19.13 -10.68
N THR A 13 2.10 -19.69 -10.82
CA THR A 13 1.04 -19.19 -11.72
C THR A 13 0.69 -17.74 -11.40
N TYR A 14 0.58 -17.40 -10.12
CA TYR A 14 0.35 -16.01 -9.72
C TYR A 14 1.44 -15.06 -10.24
N LYS A 15 2.72 -15.41 -10.04
CA LYS A 15 3.84 -14.56 -10.48
C LYS A 15 3.80 -14.34 -11.99
N GLU A 16 3.49 -15.39 -12.75
CA GLU A 16 3.32 -15.33 -14.20
C GLU A 16 2.17 -14.39 -14.58
N LYS A 17 1.01 -14.52 -13.93
CA LYS A 17 -0.16 -13.64 -14.19
C LYS A 17 0.07 -12.19 -13.81
N TRP A 18 0.83 -11.93 -12.74
CA TRP A 18 1.28 -10.57 -12.42
C TRP A 18 2.17 -10.00 -13.52
N GLU A 19 3.14 -10.78 -14.01
CA GLU A 19 4.03 -10.32 -15.08
C GLU A 19 3.27 -10.06 -16.38
N GLU A 20 2.40 -10.98 -16.80
CA GLU A 20 1.52 -10.79 -17.96
C GLU A 20 0.70 -9.49 -17.82
N PHE A 21 0.13 -9.24 -16.64
CA PHE A 21 -0.61 -8.01 -16.37
C PHE A 21 0.24 -6.75 -16.49
N ARG A 22 1.48 -6.77 -15.96
CA ARG A 22 2.43 -5.64 -16.13
C ARG A 22 2.76 -5.39 -17.59
N GLN A 23 2.99 -6.43 -18.37
CA GLN A 23 3.29 -6.31 -19.81
C GLN A 23 2.09 -5.77 -20.59
N VAL A 24 0.87 -6.23 -20.25
CA VAL A 24 -0.38 -5.71 -20.80
C VAL A 24 -0.51 -4.20 -20.57
N LEU A 25 -0.15 -3.72 -19.37
CA LEU A 25 -0.24 -2.31 -19.02
C LEU A 25 0.78 -1.44 -19.77
N VAL A 26 1.99 -1.94 -20.00
CA VAL A 26 3.04 -1.21 -20.72
C VAL A 26 2.82 -1.21 -22.24
N ASN A 27 2.43 -2.35 -22.82
CA ASN A 27 2.32 -2.50 -24.27
C ASN A 27 1.08 -1.82 -24.87
N LYS A 28 0.03 -1.58 -24.09
CA LYS A 28 -1.27 -1.17 -24.64
C LYS A 28 -1.41 0.33 -24.92
N GLU A 29 -0.36 1.14 -24.86
CA GLU A 29 -0.46 2.61 -25.00
C GLU A 29 -1.73 3.16 -24.32
N LEU A 30 -2.02 2.69 -23.10
CA LEU A 30 -3.23 3.08 -22.38
C LEU A 30 -3.03 4.51 -21.92
N LYS A 31 -3.18 5.47 -22.85
CA LYS A 31 -3.28 6.90 -22.56
C LYS A 31 -4.34 7.13 -21.47
N ASP A 32 -5.34 6.25 -21.41
CA ASP A 32 -6.28 6.12 -20.31
C ASP A 32 -6.37 4.67 -19.79
N ILE A 33 -6.21 4.49 -18.47
CA ILE A 33 -6.36 3.19 -17.80
C ILE A 33 -7.85 2.79 -17.82
N ASP A 34 -8.22 1.89 -18.73
CA ASP A 34 -9.56 1.29 -18.81
C ASP A 34 -9.71 0.12 -17.83
N LEU A 35 -10.23 0.42 -16.64
CA LEU A 35 -10.39 -0.56 -15.57
C LEU A 35 -11.43 -1.63 -15.88
N GLU A 36 -12.45 -1.34 -16.68
CA GLU A 36 -13.47 -2.34 -17.03
C GLU A 36 -12.92 -3.39 -18.00
N ARG A 37 -12.04 -2.99 -18.91
CA ARG A 37 -11.25 -3.93 -19.69
C ARG A 37 -10.24 -4.69 -18.82
N LEU A 38 -9.50 -3.99 -17.96
CA LEU A 38 -8.43 -4.62 -17.18
C LEU A 38 -8.95 -5.62 -16.14
N LYS A 39 -10.18 -5.44 -15.63
CA LYS A 39 -10.85 -6.45 -14.77
C LYS A 39 -11.10 -7.78 -15.48
N LYS A 40 -10.97 -7.84 -16.80
CA LYS A 40 -11.02 -9.10 -17.59
C LYS A 40 -9.67 -9.82 -17.64
N GLU A 41 -8.57 -9.13 -17.35
CA GLU A 41 -7.25 -9.74 -17.23
C GLU A 41 -7.21 -10.59 -15.94
N THR A 42 -6.64 -11.80 -16.01
CA THR A 42 -6.71 -12.80 -14.92
C THR A 42 -6.30 -12.23 -13.57
N PHE A 43 -5.20 -11.48 -13.53
CA PHE A 43 -4.68 -10.90 -12.30
C PHE A 43 -5.71 -10.00 -11.59
N LEU A 44 -6.23 -9.00 -12.30
CA LEU A 44 -7.15 -8.04 -11.70
C LEU A 44 -8.53 -8.66 -11.47
N SER A 45 -8.96 -9.59 -12.33
CA SER A 45 -10.21 -10.35 -12.16
C SER A 45 -10.25 -11.10 -10.84
N VAL A 46 -9.15 -11.78 -10.46
CA VAL A 46 -9.11 -12.54 -9.20
C VAL A 46 -9.18 -11.60 -8.00
N ILE A 47 -8.41 -10.51 -7.99
CA ILE A 47 -8.50 -9.49 -6.92
C ILE A 47 -9.91 -8.92 -6.85
N ASP A 48 -10.50 -8.56 -7.99
CA ASP A 48 -11.81 -7.94 -8.07
C ASP A 48 -12.91 -8.87 -7.55
N ASN A 49 -12.83 -10.15 -7.86
CA ASN A 49 -13.74 -11.14 -7.28
C ASN A 49 -13.54 -11.24 -5.75
N MET A 50 -12.30 -11.37 -5.26
CA MET A 50 -12.04 -11.46 -3.82
C MET A 50 -12.59 -10.24 -3.07
N LEU A 51 -12.36 -9.02 -3.58
CA LEU A 51 -12.80 -7.79 -2.93
C LEU A 51 -14.32 -7.54 -3.03
N LYS A 52 -15.00 -8.06 -4.07
CA LYS A 52 -16.46 -7.96 -4.23
C LYS A 52 -17.23 -8.73 -3.16
N TYR A 53 -16.72 -9.89 -2.76
CA TYR A 53 -17.40 -10.78 -1.81
C TYR A 53 -17.04 -10.51 -0.34
N GLU A 54 -16.04 -9.68 -0.08
CA GLU A 54 -15.55 -9.36 1.26
C GLU A 54 -15.77 -7.90 1.65
N LYS A 55 -17.02 -7.42 1.59
CA LYS A 55 -17.42 -6.05 2.03
C LYS A 55 -16.92 -5.67 3.44
N ASP A 56 -16.63 -6.66 4.28
CA ASP A 56 -16.17 -6.50 5.67
C ASP A 56 -14.78 -7.08 5.92
N ASN A 57 -13.86 -7.03 4.94
CA ASN A 57 -12.52 -7.55 5.17
C ASN A 57 -11.65 -6.65 6.07
N GLU A 58 -11.82 -6.80 7.38
CA GLU A 58 -10.95 -6.21 8.40
C GLU A 58 -9.46 -6.57 8.23
N LEU A 59 -9.12 -7.62 7.47
CA LEU A 59 -7.73 -8.00 7.22
C LEU A 59 -6.99 -6.94 6.42
N ILE A 60 -7.62 -6.42 5.36
CA ILE A 60 -6.99 -5.50 4.40
C ILE A 60 -7.49 -4.06 4.55
N LYS A 61 -8.60 -3.84 5.25
CA LYS A 61 -9.19 -2.52 5.45
C LYS A 61 -8.64 -1.90 6.73
N VAL A 62 -8.12 -0.68 6.64
CA VAL A 62 -7.69 0.09 7.82
C VAL A 62 -8.56 1.34 7.93
N PRO A 63 -9.43 1.43 8.95
CA PRO A 63 -10.31 2.58 9.14
C PRO A 63 -9.54 3.80 9.61
N PHE A 64 -10.04 4.98 9.26
CA PHE A 64 -9.45 6.25 9.70
C PHE A 64 -9.43 6.40 11.23
N SER A 65 -10.38 5.80 11.95
CA SER A 65 -10.36 5.74 13.42
C SER A 65 -9.13 5.00 13.96
N LYS A 66 -8.70 3.91 13.30
CA LYS A 66 -7.46 3.20 13.62
C LYS A 66 -6.24 4.04 13.25
N LEU A 67 -6.22 4.69 12.09
CA LEU A 67 -5.12 5.59 11.70
C LEU A 67 -4.95 6.76 12.69
N TYR A 68 -6.06 7.35 13.16
CA TYR A 68 -6.06 8.42 14.14
C TYR A 68 -5.46 7.97 15.48
N ARG A 69 -5.98 6.86 16.02
CA ARG A 69 -5.62 6.37 17.35
C ARG A 69 -4.23 5.72 17.38
N ASP A 70 -3.91 4.90 16.38
CA ASP A 70 -2.81 3.95 16.48
C ASP A 70 -1.61 4.30 15.60
N TYR A 71 -1.67 5.32 14.73
CA TYR A 71 -0.58 5.63 13.79
C TYR A 71 0.01 7.02 13.96
N THR A 72 1.30 7.14 13.66
CA THR A 72 2.03 8.39 13.52
C THR A 72 2.53 8.56 12.09
N PHE A 73 2.58 9.81 11.64
CA PHE A 73 2.88 10.14 10.26
C PHE A 73 3.93 11.25 10.15
N CYS A 74 4.86 11.12 9.20
CA CYS A 74 5.79 12.17 8.83
C CYS A 74 5.94 12.30 7.32
N ARG A 75 6.33 13.50 6.88
CA ARG A 75 6.77 13.78 5.52
C ARG A 75 8.00 14.67 5.56
N ALA A 76 8.97 14.37 4.71
CA ALA A 76 10.11 15.24 4.47
C ALA A 76 9.92 16.03 3.18
N THR A 77 10.52 17.20 3.10
CA THR A 77 10.65 17.98 1.88
C THR A 77 12.00 18.68 1.85
N LYS A 78 12.64 18.72 0.68
CA LYS A 78 13.87 19.49 0.51
C LYS A 78 13.54 20.97 0.60
N ILE A 79 14.34 21.73 1.35
CA ILE A 79 14.21 23.17 1.48
C ILE A 79 15.09 23.85 0.44
N ASP A 80 14.50 24.78 -0.27
CA ASP A 80 15.18 25.66 -1.21
C ASP A 80 15.45 27.00 -0.50
N LYS A 81 16.71 27.29 -0.19
CA LYS A 81 17.08 28.47 0.61
C LYS A 81 16.66 29.80 -0.01
N ASP A 82 16.50 29.84 -1.34
CA ASP A 82 16.14 31.07 -2.05
C ASP A 82 14.61 31.27 -2.11
N ARG A 83 13.84 30.17 -2.02
CA ARG A 83 12.37 30.19 -2.15
C ARG A 83 11.62 29.94 -0.84
N ASP A 84 12.23 29.26 0.10
CA ASP A 84 11.63 28.83 1.37
C ASP A 84 12.14 29.70 2.52
N ILE A 85 11.40 30.78 2.79
CA ILE A 85 11.69 31.73 3.86
C ILE A 85 10.98 31.30 5.15
N GLU A 86 11.71 31.27 6.27
CA GLU A 86 11.16 30.91 7.57
C GLU A 86 10.35 32.06 8.22
N PRO A 87 9.27 31.75 8.96
CA PRO A 87 8.72 30.43 9.23
C PRO A 87 7.98 29.85 8.02
N LEU A 88 8.15 28.54 7.77
CA LEU A 88 7.52 27.87 6.64
C LEU A 88 6.03 27.67 6.91
N PRO A 89 5.15 28.05 5.97
CA PRO A 89 3.74 27.78 6.14
C PRO A 89 3.48 26.28 5.97
N PHE A 90 2.60 25.70 6.79
CA PHE A 90 2.29 24.27 6.75
C PHE A 90 1.87 23.74 5.37
N LYS A 91 1.26 24.59 4.53
CA LYS A 91 0.94 24.27 3.12
C LYS A 91 2.16 23.82 2.30
N ARG A 92 3.39 24.18 2.71
CA ARG A 92 4.65 23.79 2.08
C ARG A 92 4.92 22.28 2.15
N PHE A 93 4.32 21.61 3.14
CA PHE A 93 4.42 20.16 3.33
C PHE A 93 3.26 19.39 2.67
N LEU A 94 2.26 20.08 2.12
CA LEU A 94 1.18 19.48 1.33
C LEU A 94 1.59 19.35 -0.14
N PRO A 95 1.11 18.32 -0.86
CA PRO A 95 1.33 18.23 -2.30
C PRO A 95 0.65 19.41 -3.01
N ASN A 96 1.37 19.99 -3.97
CA ASN A 96 0.88 21.07 -4.81
C ASN A 96 1.17 20.71 -6.28
N LYS A 97 0.11 20.62 -7.09
CA LYS A 97 0.18 20.23 -8.51
C LYS A 97 1.19 21.01 -9.32
N GLN A 98 1.42 22.29 -8.99
CA GLN A 98 2.38 23.16 -9.69
C GLN A 98 3.84 22.67 -9.58
N TYR A 99 4.14 21.82 -8.59
CA TYR A 99 5.48 21.27 -8.36
C TYR A 99 5.56 19.75 -8.66
N ILE A 100 4.48 19.14 -9.14
CA ILE A 100 4.42 17.71 -9.49
C ILE A 100 4.58 17.58 -11.00
N ASN A 101 5.82 17.79 -11.46
CA ASN A 101 6.15 17.88 -12.88
C ASN A 101 6.42 16.52 -13.55
N ASP A 102 6.65 15.48 -12.75
CA ASP A 102 6.94 14.12 -13.17
C ASP A 102 5.95 13.15 -12.52
N ASP A 103 5.77 11.98 -13.15
CA ASP A 103 5.03 10.89 -12.55
C ASP A 103 5.76 10.35 -11.31
N ASN A 104 4.97 10.07 -10.28
CA ASN A 104 5.44 9.35 -9.10
C ASN A 104 4.73 7.99 -9.02
N ARG A 105 5.17 7.12 -8.11
CA ARG A 105 4.66 5.74 -7.98
C ARG A 105 3.14 5.67 -8.04
N PHE A 106 2.41 6.39 -7.20
CA PHE A 106 0.94 6.27 -7.14
C PHE A 106 0.16 7.42 -7.79
N SER A 107 0.82 8.52 -8.14
CA SER A 107 0.16 9.70 -8.69
C SER A 107 0.77 10.03 -10.05
N PRO A 108 -0.06 10.16 -11.10
CA PRO A 108 0.34 10.81 -12.33
C PRO A 108 0.77 12.26 -12.08
N LYS A 109 1.47 12.84 -13.05
CA LYS A 109 1.77 14.27 -13.11
C LYS A 109 0.52 15.12 -12.77
N ASN A 110 0.70 16.19 -12.01
CA ASN A 110 -0.35 17.10 -11.55
C ASN A 110 -1.41 16.51 -10.58
N VAL A 111 -1.28 15.26 -10.11
CA VAL A 111 -2.21 14.66 -9.14
C VAL A 111 -1.70 14.82 -7.70
N GLU A 112 -2.50 15.46 -6.85
CA GLU A 112 -2.09 15.87 -5.50
C GLU A 112 -2.41 14.82 -4.42
N TYR A 113 -1.81 13.63 -4.51
CA TYR A 113 -1.89 12.65 -3.43
C TYR A 113 -0.90 12.96 -2.31
N LEU A 114 -1.31 12.70 -1.06
CA LEU A 114 -0.46 12.93 0.11
C LEU A 114 0.27 11.65 0.51
N TYR A 115 1.60 11.70 0.42
CA TYR A 115 2.49 10.61 0.77
C TYR A 115 3.07 10.87 2.16
N LEU A 116 2.90 9.92 3.07
CA LEU A 116 3.40 9.99 4.44
C LEU A 116 4.13 8.69 4.78
N ALA A 117 5.31 8.81 5.40
CA ALA A 117 5.87 7.71 6.17
C ALA A 117 4.99 7.48 7.39
N CYS A 118 4.75 6.22 7.75
CA CYS A 118 3.88 5.86 8.86
C CYS A 118 4.43 4.72 9.71
N ASN A 119 4.07 4.69 10.98
CA ASN A 119 4.29 3.55 11.86
C ASN A 119 3.16 3.44 12.88
N GLU A 120 2.93 2.22 13.37
CA GLU A 120 2.02 1.98 14.50
C GLU A 120 2.68 2.49 15.80
N LYS A 121 1.88 3.08 16.69
CA LYS A 121 2.32 3.57 18.01
C LYS A 121 2.52 2.37 18.92
N ILE A 122 3.78 1.98 19.13
CA ILE A 122 4.13 0.86 20.02
C ILE A 122 4.21 1.32 21.49
N ILE A 123 4.43 2.61 21.75
CA ILE A 123 4.63 3.21 23.09
C ILE A 123 3.89 4.56 23.15
N GLU A 124 3.43 4.97 24.34
CA GLU A 124 2.81 6.28 24.60
C GLU A 124 3.71 7.46 24.17
N GLU A 125 5.04 7.30 24.26
CA GLU A 125 6.00 8.21 23.67
C GLU A 125 6.12 7.97 22.15
N ARG A 126 5.62 8.95 21.38
CA ARG A 126 5.76 8.99 19.93
C ARG A 126 7.24 9.16 19.54
N ASN A 127 7.98 8.05 19.42
CA ASN A 127 9.33 8.11 18.87
C ASN A 127 9.25 8.32 17.34
N TYR A 128 9.31 9.59 16.93
CA TYR A 128 9.29 9.98 15.53
C TYR A 128 10.62 9.71 14.81
N LYS A 129 11.73 9.51 15.52
CA LYS A 129 13.07 9.39 14.92
C LYS A 129 13.10 8.39 13.77
N TYR A 130 12.51 7.22 13.97
CA TYR A 130 12.44 6.18 12.95
C TYR A 130 11.62 6.61 11.71
N ILE A 131 10.47 7.24 11.91
CA ILE A 131 9.57 7.64 10.81
C ILE A 131 10.15 8.84 10.05
N GLU A 132 10.86 9.72 10.74
CA GLU A 132 11.62 10.82 10.12
C GLU A 132 12.75 10.27 9.23
N GLU A 133 13.48 9.24 9.68
CA GLU A 133 14.48 8.56 8.85
C GLU A 133 13.85 7.94 7.59
N VAL A 134 12.68 7.29 7.72
CA VAL A 134 11.93 6.77 6.56
C VAL A 134 11.59 7.92 5.61
N ALA A 135 11.01 9.00 6.13
CA ALA A 135 10.61 10.16 5.33
C ALA A 135 11.79 10.80 4.59
N LEU A 136 12.96 10.90 5.23
CA LEU A 136 14.18 11.44 4.62
C LEU A 136 14.73 10.53 3.51
N LYS A 137 14.66 9.21 3.70
CA LYS A 137 15.06 8.26 2.67
C LYS A 137 14.13 8.31 1.45
N GLU A 138 12.82 8.50 1.66
CA GLU A 138 11.84 8.61 0.55
C GLU A 138 12.12 9.84 -0.33
N VAL A 139 12.59 10.95 0.25
CA VAL A 139 13.05 12.14 -0.53
C VAL A 139 14.50 12.04 -0.99
N ARG A 140 15.16 10.89 -0.79
CA ARG A 140 16.57 10.64 -1.15
C ARG A 140 17.51 11.70 -0.58
N ALA A 141 17.33 12.02 0.70
CA ALA A 141 18.05 13.11 1.35
C ALA A 141 19.58 12.99 1.21
N LYS A 142 20.24 14.08 0.79
CA LYS A 142 21.69 14.14 0.57
C LYS A 142 22.39 14.90 1.69
N LYS A 143 23.59 14.46 2.04
CA LYS A 143 24.47 15.12 3.01
C LYS A 143 24.72 16.58 2.63
N GLY A 144 24.67 17.46 3.64
CA GLY A 144 24.88 18.91 3.50
C GLY A 144 23.66 19.71 3.03
N GLU A 145 22.57 19.05 2.63
CA GLU A 145 21.34 19.72 2.24
C GLU A 145 20.36 19.87 3.42
N VAL A 146 19.49 20.88 3.34
CA VAL A 146 18.48 21.18 4.37
C VAL A 146 17.14 20.55 3.99
N TYR A 147 16.54 19.88 4.95
CA TYR A 147 15.22 19.24 4.81
C TYR A 147 14.30 19.72 5.91
N GLY A 148 13.05 20.01 5.54
CA GLY A 148 11.96 20.18 6.48
C GLY A 148 11.31 18.83 6.71
N VAL A 149 11.21 18.40 7.95
CA VAL A 149 10.48 17.20 8.33
C VAL A 149 9.27 17.61 9.16
N CYS A 150 8.09 17.26 8.66
CA CYS A 150 6.82 17.66 9.23
C CYS A 150 6.01 16.45 9.68
N LYS A 151 5.47 16.55 10.89
CA LYS A 151 4.59 15.58 11.51
C LYS A 151 3.15 15.84 11.07
N PHE A 152 2.43 14.76 10.79
CA PHE A 152 1.04 14.78 10.34
C PHE A 152 0.15 13.98 11.30
N ARG A 153 -1.12 14.37 11.35
CA ARG A 153 -2.17 13.63 12.07
C ARG A 153 -3.43 13.53 11.20
N ILE A 154 -4.22 12.48 11.43
CA ILE A 154 -5.59 12.45 10.92
C ILE A 154 -6.40 13.48 11.72
N PRO A 155 -7.16 14.39 11.09
CA PRO A 155 -8.02 15.32 11.79
C PRO A 155 -9.09 14.59 12.62
N GLU A 156 -9.43 15.13 13.79
CA GLU A 156 -10.42 14.53 14.70
C GLU A 156 -11.79 14.33 14.01
N LYS A 157 -12.20 15.24 13.12
CA LYS A 157 -13.45 15.10 12.33
C LYS A 157 -13.52 13.85 11.44
N LEU A 158 -12.38 13.22 11.15
CA LEU A 158 -12.33 11.97 10.39
C LEU A 158 -12.27 10.73 11.30
N ASN A 159 -12.06 10.92 12.61
CA ASN A 159 -12.21 9.87 13.60
C ASN A 159 -13.70 9.47 13.69
N GLY A 160 -14.00 8.21 13.36
CA GLY A 160 -15.39 7.71 13.30
C GLY A 160 -16.09 7.94 11.95
N SER A 161 -15.40 8.47 10.94
CA SER A 161 -15.90 8.45 9.56
C SER A 161 -15.92 7.02 8.99
N ASP A 162 -16.68 6.82 7.92
CA ASP A 162 -16.72 5.58 7.14
C ASP A 162 -15.53 5.42 6.19
N LYS A 163 -14.49 6.26 6.35
CA LYS A 163 -13.30 6.29 5.50
C LYS A 163 -12.30 5.21 5.83
N ASN A 164 -11.70 4.65 4.79
CA ASN A 164 -10.78 3.52 4.93
C ASN A 164 -9.69 3.53 3.87
N ILE A 165 -8.50 3.08 4.25
CA ILE A 165 -7.44 2.76 3.31
C ILE A 165 -7.32 1.24 3.15
N ILE A 166 -6.77 0.81 2.02
CA ILE A 166 -6.39 -0.58 1.81
C ILE A 166 -4.94 -0.82 2.25
N ASN A 167 -4.69 -1.91 2.96
CA ASN A 167 -3.40 -2.29 3.50
C ASN A 167 -2.75 -3.39 2.67
N LEU A 168 -1.79 -3.02 1.83
CA LEU A 168 -1.03 -3.98 1.02
C LEU A 168 0.05 -4.73 1.82
N THR A 169 0.28 -4.36 3.09
CA THR A 169 1.38 -4.86 3.93
C THR A 169 1.00 -6.03 4.83
N ILE A 170 -0.19 -6.63 4.64
CA ILE A 170 -0.72 -7.70 5.52
C ILE A 170 0.17 -8.95 5.59
N SER A 171 1.04 -9.12 4.60
CA SER A 171 1.93 -10.28 4.45
C SER A 171 3.42 -9.92 4.59
N ASP A 172 3.77 -8.65 4.87
CA ASP A 172 5.17 -8.18 4.81
C ASP A 172 6.06 -8.68 5.95
N ASN A 173 5.45 -9.15 7.04
CA ASN A 173 6.16 -9.68 8.19
C ASN A 173 6.51 -11.16 8.06
N LYS A 174 6.08 -11.82 6.97
CA LYS A 174 6.24 -13.25 6.74
C LYS A 174 6.91 -13.53 5.41
N SER A 175 7.69 -14.60 5.36
CA SER A 175 8.13 -15.22 4.12
C SER A 175 6.95 -15.94 3.46
N ILE A 176 7.10 -16.26 2.18
CA ILE A 176 6.10 -17.04 1.47
C ILE A 176 5.93 -18.45 2.05
N ASP A 177 7.02 -19.04 2.53
CA ASP A 177 7.03 -20.36 3.15
C ASP A 177 6.28 -20.33 4.48
N GLU A 178 6.47 -19.28 5.30
CA GLU A 178 5.71 -19.08 6.55
C GLU A 178 4.20 -18.93 6.27
N ILE A 179 3.81 -18.18 5.23
CA ILE A 179 2.39 -18.03 4.85
C ILE A 179 1.81 -19.38 4.41
N GLN A 180 2.57 -20.17 3.64
CA GLN A 180 2.17 -21.50 3.18
C GLN A 180 2.04 -22.48 4.35
N GLU A 181 3.01 -22.53 5.26
CA GLU A 181 3.00 -23.41 6.43
C GLU A 181 1.79 -23.12 7.34
N GLU A 182 1.52 -21.85 7.62
CA GLU A 182 0.34 -21.44 8.38
C GLU A 182 -0.96 -21.90 7.73
N PHE A 183 -1.10 -21.68 6.42
CA PHE A 183 -2.29 -22.12 5.69
C PHE A 183 -2.43 -23.64 5.71
N ILE A 184 -1.37 -24.40 5.44
CA ILE A 184 -1.40 -25.87 5.48
C ILE A 184 -1.81 -26.36 6.87
N LYS A 185 -1.26 -25.75 7.94
CA LYS A 185 -1.60 -26.10 9.32
C LYS A 185 -3.08 -25.86 9.61
N GLU A 186 -3.61 -24.69 9.27
CA GLU A 186 -5.02 -24.38 9.54
C GLU A 186 -5.98 -25.16 8.62
N TYR A 187 -5.62 -25.34 7.35
CA TYR A 187 -6.41 -26.12 6.41
C TYR A 187 -6.47 -27.61 6.79
N LYS A 188 -5.36 -28.19 7.28
CA LYS A 188 -5.33 -29.57 7.82
C LYS A 188 -6.19 -29.71 9.08
N LYS A 189 -6.15 -28.72 10.00
CA LYS A 189 -7.05 -28.74 11.16
C LYS A 189 -8.51 -28.77 10.72
N ILE A 190 -8.92 -27.83 9.86
CA ILE A 190 -10.29 -27.76 9.34
C ILE A 190 -10.65 -29.10 8.66
N ARG A 191 -9.80 -29.60 7.76
CA ARG A 191 -10.03 -30.86 7.04
C ARG A 191 -10.17 -32.07 7.95
N ASN A 192 -9.37 -32.18 9.01
CA ASN A 192 -9.44 -33.31 9.95
C ASN A 192 -10.78 -33.35 10.72
N TYR A 193 -11.46 -32.20 10.88
CA TYR A 193 -12.82 -32.13 11.43
C TYR A 193 -13.92 -32.42 10.38
N LEU A 194 -13.59 -32.34 9.09
CA LEU A 194 -14.51 -32.58 7.99
C LEU A 194 -14.58 -34.07 7.66
N THR A 195 -15.55 -34.77 8.26
CA THR A 195 -15.99 -36.08 7.76
C THR A 195 -16.80 -35.92 6.47
N ILE A 196 -17.20 -37.02 5.82
CA ILE A 196 -18.21 -37.00 4.73
C ILE A 196 -19.55 -36.32 5.14
N TYR A 197 -19.74 -35.99 6.42
CA TYR A 197 -20.89 -35.29 6.99
C TYR A 197 -20.60 -33.81 7.35
N ALA A 198 -19.62 -33.18 6.69
CA ALA A 198 -19.30 -31.76 6.84
C ALA A 198 -20.54 -30.85 6.80
N THR A 199 -20.75 -30.02 7.83
CA THR A 199 -21.84 -29.02 7.82
C THR A 199 -21.53 -27.90 6.82
N GLU A 200 -22.56 -27.20 6.33
CA GLU A 200 -22.39 -26.04 5.45
C GLU A 200 -21.52 -24.94 6.08
N GLU A 201 -21.57 -24.78 7.40
CA GLU A 201 -20.73 -23.84 8.13
C GLU A 201 -19.24 -24.21 8.06
N GLN A 202 -18.90 -25.49 8.23
CA GLN A 202 -17.52 -25.95 8.17
C GLN A 202 -16.95 -25.84 6.74
N LYS A 203 -17.78 -26.10 5.71
CA LYS A 203 -17.41 -25.83 4.31
C LYS A 203 -17.14 -24.34 4.09
N LYS A 204 -18.00 -23.45 4.62
CA LYS A 204 -17.81 -22.00 4.56
C LYS A 204 -16.50 -21.54 5.23
N GLN A 205 -16.16 -22.12 6.37
CA GLN A 205 -14.87 -21.85 7.06
C GLN A 205 -13.67 -22.28 6.20
N GLN A 206 -13.77 -23.43 5.53
CA GLN A 206 -12.73 -23.91 4.61
C GLN A 206 -12.55 -22.97 3.42
N TYR A 207 -13.64 -22.54 2.77
CA TYR A 207 -13.59 -21.56 1.68
C TYR A 207 -12.94 -20.25 2.12
N LYS A 208 -13.35 -19.72 3.27
CA LYS A 208 -12.77 -18.50 3.84
C LYS A 208 -11.27 -18.62 4.12
N ALA A 209 -10.82 -19.76 4.64
CA ALA A 209 -9.40 -20.00 4.87
C ALA A 209 -8.59 -20.01 3.55
N THR A 210 -9.14 -20.62 2.49
CA THR A 210 -8.54 -20.60 1.15
C THR A 210 -8.52 -19.18 0.57
N GLU A 211 -9.61 -18.42 0.68
CA GLU A 211 -9.68 -17.02 0.22
C GLU A 211 -8.63 -16.14 0.91
N ILE A 212 -8.54 -16.22 2.24
CA ILE A 212 -7.53 -15.49 3.03
C ILE A 212 -6.11 -15.87 2.60
N PHE A 213 -5.85 -17.15 2.33
CA PHE A 213 -4.54 -17.60 1.85
C PHE A 213 -4.21 -17.02 0.47
N VAL A 214 -5.12 -17.13 -0.49
CA VAL A 214 -4.94 -16.55 -1.83
C VAL A 214 -4.72 -15.04 -1.72
N LEU A 215 -5.52 -14.33 -0.93
CA LEU A 215 -5.38 -12.89 -0.70
C LEU A 215 -4.01 -12.53 -0.11
N LYS A 216 -3.53 -13.27 0.90
CA LYS A 216 -2.20 -13.07 1.50
C LYS A 216 -1.08 -13.26 0.48
N ILE A 217 -1.18 -14.26 -0.40
CA ILE A 217 -0.20 -14.49 -1.49
C ILE A 217 -0.23 -13.33 -2.49
N TYR A 218 -1.42 -12.91 -2.92
CA TYR A 218 -1.59 -11.76 -3.82
C TYR A 218 -0.96 -10.49 -3.21
N PHE A 219 -1.25 -10.19 -1.95
CA PHE A 219 -0.76 -8.99 -1.28
C PHE A 219 0.73 -9.08 -0.96
N TYR A 220 1.26 -10.26 -0.63
CA TYR A 220 2.70 -10.48 -0.48
C TYR A 220 3.45 -10.07 -1.75
N PHE A 221 3.01 -10.60 -2.90
CA PHE A 221 3.67 -10.31 -4.15
C PHE A 221 3.42 -8.91 -4.65
N MET A 222 2.21 -8.37 -4.49
CA MET A 222 2.01 -6.95 -4.74
C MET A 222 2.99 -6.15 -3.88
N SER A 223 3.09 -6.37 -2.59
CA SER A 223 4.05 -5.61 -1.77
C SER A 223 5.52 -5.76 -2.22
N GLN A 224 5.97 -6.97 -2.62
CA GLN A 224 7.35 -7.19 -3.07
C GLN A 224 7.63 -6.71 -4.51
N GLU A 225 6.67 -6.85 -5.42
CA GLU A 225 6.84 -6.65 -6.86
C GLU A 225 6.24 -5.35 -7.36
N LEU A 226 5.25 -4.78 -6.65
CA LEU A 226 4.58 -3.52 -7.01
C LEU A 226 5.63 -2.46 -7.24
N PHE A 227 6.65 -2.36 -6.37
CA PHE A 227 7.71 -1.35 -6.46
C PHE A 227 8.79 -1.56 -7.51
N LYS A 228 8.76 -2.66 -8.26
CA LYS A 228 9.73 -2.89 -9.33
C LYS A 228 9.21 -2.20 -10.59
N PRO A 229 9.85 -1.10 -11.05
CA PRO A 229 9.44 -0.45 -12.28
C PRO A 229 9.53 -1.45 -13.44
N VAL A 230 8.59 -1.37 -14.38
CA VAL A 230 8.70 -2.15 -15.61
C VAL A 230 9.88 -1.58 -16.40
N LYS A 231 10.72 -2.46 -16.96
CA LYS A 231 11.81 -2.01 -17.85
C LYS A 231 11.17 -1.41 -19.10
N SER A 232 11.25 -0.09 -19.20
CA SER A 232 10.77 0.71 -20.32
C SER A 232 11.73 1.87 -20.53
N ASP A 233 11.98 2.21 -21.78
CA ASP A 233 12.80 3.36 -22.18
C ASP A 233 12.13 4.69 -21.79
N ASP A 234 10.79 4.69 -21.70
CA ASP A 234 10.00 5.81 -21.16
C ASP A 234 9.81 5.66 -19.63
N LYS A 235 10.25 6.68 -18.88
CA LYS A 235 10.09 6.76 -17.41
C LYS A 235 8.63 6.86 -16.98
N SER A 236 7.74 7.45 -17.77
CA SER A 236 6.31 7.54 -17.44
C SER A 236 5.66 6.15 -17.40
N ASN A 237 6.05 5.27 -18.33
CA ASN A 237 5.58 3.88 -18.42
C ASN A 237 6.04 3.00 -17.25
N GLN A 238 7.10 3.40 -16.53
CA GLN A 238 7.60 2.63 -15.38
C GLN A 238 6.60 2.55 -14.24
N TYR A 239 5.71 3.55 -14.11
CA TYR A 239 4.74 3.65 -13.01
C TYR A 239 3.29 3.31 -13.40
N VAL A 240 3.01 2.98 -14.66
CA VAL A 240 1.66 2.67 -15.13
C VAL A 240 0.97 1.55 -14.32
N PRO A 241 1.64 0.43 -13.96
CA PRO A 241 0.99 -0.58 -13.12
C PRO A 241 0.54 -0.05 -11.76
N PHE A 242 1.30 0.87 -11.18
CA PHE A 242 0.96 1.46 -9.90
C PHE A 242 -0.19 2.45 -10.00
N HIS A 243 -0.21 3.27 -11.06
CA HIS A 243 -1.33 4.18 -11.33
C HIS A 243 -2.61 3.38 -11.57
N CYS A 244 -2.52 2.23 -12.23
CA CYS A 244 -3.64 1.31 -12.42
C CYS A 244 -4.19 0.81 -11.10
N ILE A 245 -3.31 0.29 -10.23
CA ILE A 245 -3.72 -0.21 -8.91
C ILE A 245 -4.27 0.92 -8.02
N ALA A 246 -3.70 2.12 -8.06
CA ALA A 246 -4.22 3.28 -7.36
C ALA A 246 -5.62 3.68 -7.85
N LYS A 247 -5.81 3.77 -9.17
CA LYS A 247 -7.10 4.07 -9.79
C LYS A 247 -8.13 3.00 -9.44
N TYR A 248 -7.73 1.74 -9.45
CA TYR A 248 -8.57 0.60 -9.10
C TYR A 248 -9.10 0.68 -7.67
N PHE A 249 -8.22 0.82 -6.67
CA PHE A 249 -8.66 0.91 -5.28
C PHE A 249 -9.48 2.17 -5.01
N LYS A 250 -9.16 3.29 -5.68
CA LYS A 250 -9.99 4.49 -5.62
C LYS A 250 -11.40 4.26 -6.19
N GLN A 251 -11.54 3.54 -7.31
CA GLN A 251 -12.86 3.18 -7.88
C GLN A 251 -13.66 2.26 -6.96
N LEU A 252 -12.99 1.41 -6.16
CA LEU A 252 -13.64 0.59 -5.13
C LEU A 252 -14.07 1.39 -3.88
N GLY A 253 -13.73 2.67 -3.78
CA GLY A 253 -14.11 3.54 -2.66
C GLY A 253 -13.11 3.61 -1.52
N TYR A 254 -11.88 3.09 -1.68
CA TYR A 254 -10.82 3.32 -0.69
C TYR A 254 -10.29 4.76 -0.79
N ASP A 255 -9.95 5.34 0.36
CA ASP A 255 -9.45 6.71 0.53
C ASP A 255 -7.91 6.80 0.45
N GLY A 256 -7.23 5.66 0.32
CA GLY A 256 -5.78 5.58 0.25
C GLY A 256 -5.25 4.15 0.28
N ILE A 257 -3.92 4.03 0.25
CA ILE A 257 -3.19 2.75 0.23
C ILE A 257 -2.06 2.82 1.24
N MET A 258 -1.94 1.80 2.11
CA MET A 258 -0.76 1.53 2.93
C MET A 258 0.14 0.53 2.22
N TYR A 259 1.44 0.82 2.18
CA TYR A 259 2.41 0.02 1.43
C TYR A 259 3.80 0.02 2.08
N LYS A 260 4.62 -0.97 1.74
CA LYS A 260 5.98 -1.13 2.24
C LYS A 260 6.89 -0.01 1.72
N SER A 261 7.69 0.59 2.60
CA SER A 261 8.76 1.49 2.17
C SER A 261 9.86 0.69 1.47
N THR A 262 10.25 1.12 0.28
CA THR A 262 11.29 0.46 -0.53
C THR A 262 12.71 0.81 -0.13
N VAL A 263 12.86 1.90 0.63
CA VAL A 263 14.15 2.47 1.02
C VAL A 263 14.52 2.10 2.46
N CYS A 264 13.61 1.43 3.16
CA CYS A 264 13.83 0.91 4.50
C CYS A 264 13.94 -0.61 4.46
N ASN A 265 15.15 -1.12 4.70
CA ASN A 265 15.45 -2.57 4.67
C ASN A 265 14.97 -3.30 5.94
N ASN A 266 14.37 -2.60 6.90
CA ASN A 266 13.81 -3.22 8.10
C ASN A 266 12.29 -3.46 7.93
N ARG A 267 11.78 -4.56 8.52
CA ARG A 267 10.42 -5.10 8.30
C ARG A 267 9.25 -4.18 8.71
N HIS A 268 9.51 -2.98 9.20
CA HIS A 268 8.51 -2.11 9.81
C HIS A 268 8.29 -0.78 9.08
N GLY A 269 9.13 -0.45 8.09
CA GLY A 269 9.02 0.82 7.36
C GLY A 269 7.82 0.79 6.44
N LYS A 270 6.77 1.54 6.76
CA LYS A 270 5.56 1.66 5.94
C LYS A 270 5.34 3.10 5.52
N ASN A 271 4.64 3.24 4.40
CA ASN A 271 4.11 4.51 3.95
C ASN A 271 2.60 4.37 3.74
N ILE A 272 1.93 5.51 3.74
CA ILE A 272 0.57 5.65 3.21
C ILE A 272 0.57 6.68 2.09
N VAL A 273 -0.28 6.43 1.09
CA VAL A 273 -0.72 7.44 0.14
C VAL A 273 -2.21 7.68 0.36
N LEU A 274 -2.59 8.93 0.62
CA LEU A 274 -3.97 9.37 0.77
C LEU A 274 -4.40 10.05 -0.54
N PHE A 275 -5.55 9.65 -1.06
CA PHE A 275 -6.05 10.16 -2.34
C PHE A 275 -6.61 11.59 -2.26
N ASP A 276 -6.92 12.04 -1.06
CA ASP A 276 -7.16 13.45 -0.74
C ASP A 276 -6.06 13.94 0.21
N LYS A 277 -5.39 15.03 -0.17
CA LYS A 277 -4.32 15.62 0.64
C LYS A 277 -4.78 16.24 1.96
N TYR A 278 -6.09 16.44 2.14
CA TYR A 278 -6.68 16.99 3.36
C TYR A 278 -7.16 15.90 4.34
N TYR A 279 -6.93 14.63 4.02
CA TYR A 279 -7.18 13.50 4.92
C TYR A 279 -6.18 13.39 6.07
N ALA A 280 -5.06 14.10 5.99
CA ALA A 280 -4.15 14.35 7.11
C ALA A 280 -3.74 15.81 7.13
N GLU A 281 -3.50 16.36 8.31
CA GLU A 281 -3.04 17.73 8.49
C GLU A 281 -1.65 17.78 9.14
N PRO A 282 -0.77 18.66 8.65
CA PRO A 282 0.50 18.94 9.31
C PRO A 282 0.24 19.72 10.61
N PHE A 283 1.00 19.43 11.67
CA PHE A 283 0.83 20.12 12.96
C PHE A 283 2.15 20.58 13.61
N GLU A 284 3.29 20.08 13.15
CA GLU A 284 4.61 20.44 13.69
C GLU A 284 5.66 20.16 12.62
N TYR A 285 6.67 21.01 12.47
CA TYR A 285 7.82 20.73 11.61
C TYR A 285 9.13 21.15 12.27
N ARG A 286 10.22 20.56 11.81
CA ARG A 286 11.58 21.00 12.13
C ARG A 286 12.45 21.00 10.88
N LEU A 287 13.43 21.89 10.85
CA LEU A 287 14.47 21.88 9.84
C LEU A 287 15.66 21.09 10.33
N LEU A 288 16.28 20.33 9.43
CA LEU A 288 17.45 19.55 9.72
C LEU A 288 18.42 19.56 8.54
N ILE A 289 19.69 19.67 8.85
CA ILE A 289 20.78 19.49 7.91
C ILE A 289 21.11 18.01 7.92
N LYS A 290 21.15 17.38 6.74
CA LYS A 290 21.54 15.97 6.67
C LYS A 290 23.05 15.86 6.89
N GLU A 291 23.44 15.31 8.03
CA GLU A 291 24.84 14.98 8.36
C GLU A 291 25.41 13.85 7.49
#